data_AF-A0A0W8DEF0-F1
#
_entry.id   AF-A0A0W8DEF0-F1
#
_cell.length_a   1.000
_cell.length_b   1.000
_cell.length_c   1.000
_cell.angle_alpha   90.00
_cell.angle_beta   90.00
_cell.angle_gamma   90.00
#
_symmetry.space_group_name_H-M   'P 1'
#
loop_
_entity.id
_entity.type
_entity.pdbx_description
1 polymer ?
#
loop_
_entity_poly.entity_id
_entity_poly.type
_entity_poly.pdbx_seq_one_letter_code
_entity_poly.pdbx_strand_id
1 'polypeptide(L)'
;MGGVYTRVQNISSLRPGDHICIWDYSRWPFSYQHHGIVWASSDRPEDIRVCHVWSPLQGYKEAQADSCFRISTLEEFLYNRSLSDLRLVEYHTSAFRDFLSKWGEVHRGKSDLPEVVLARCKFLLGLGKGDFNIFTQNCEHAAHWCKTGQQWSKQILTKVSGRVPFEKRVTKEDVDAMEKEIEEIKAVSRTVVNNVLRLSGSKVYLRVQGNKYARIMDDGLHVDVVPQGDNPETCGRTAFRLECYSKQYNCVKVAFYHEESGRYMFSRSTFSCFRDLRMKKANCLRGTSGMRWEYSSGGHLNSMSQHRRYIGTRDDGLLVDVSLRGDASYFEFVPCVPPKAVASGEAGSYVPPDITLIKRSYNHAKSVEETRSQSMLEFEEERRGLHDATPL
;
A
#
# COMPACT_ATOMS: atom_id res chain seq x y z
N MET A 1 -16.14 -15.44 9.14
CA MET A 1 -16.16 -15.54 7.65
C MET A 1 -16.03 -14.16 7.01
N GLY A 2 -14.81 -13.59 6.96
CA GLY A 2 -14.48 -12.33 6.27
C GLY A 2 -14.41 -12.48 4.74
N GLY A 3 -14.15 -11.39 4.01
CA GLY A 3 -14.06 -11.44 2.55
C GLY A 3 -12.93 -12.33 2.06
N VAL A 4 -13.17 -13.20 1.07
CA VAL A 4 -12.11 -14.05 0.46
C VAL A 4 -11.01 -13.19 -0.17
N TYR A 5 -11.35 -11.96 -0.59
CA TYR A 5 -10.46 -11.05 -1.32
C TYR A 5 -9.46 -10.30 -0.44
N THR A 6 -9.77 -10.11 0.85
CA THR A 6 -8.90 -9.43 1.81
C THR A 6 -7.98 -10.40 2.53
N ARG A 7 -8.14 -11.71 2.37
CA ARG A 7 -7.30 -12.72 3.04
C ARG A 7 -5.85 -12.66 2.56
N VAL A 8 -4.93 -12.58 3.51
CA VAL A 8 -3.50 -12.75 3.25
C VAL A 8 -3.25 -14.23 2.99
N GLN A 9 -2.88 -14.57 1.75
CA GLN A 9 -2.60 -15.96 1.35
C GLN A 9 -1.14 -16.33 1.61
N ASN A 10 -0.23 -15.38 1.40
CA ASN A 10 1.19 -15.54 1.64
C ASN A 10 1.71 -14.33 2.44
N ILE A 11 2.33 -14.60 3.58
CA ILE A 11 2.90 -13.57 4.44
C ILE A 11 4.12 -12.90 3.83
N SER A 12 4.87 -13.60 2.96
CA SER A 12 6.04 -13.04 2.29
C SER A 12 5.66 -11.95 1.28
N SER A 13 4.37 -11.81 0.95
CA SER A 13 3.81 -10.80 0.06
C SER A 13 3.41 -9.52 0.82
N LEU A 14 3.46 -9.51 2.16
CA LEU A 14 3.26 -8.31 2.96
C LEU A 14 4.41 -7.32 2.73
N ARG A 15 4.10 -6.03 2.65
CA ARG A 15 5.07 -4.96 2.41
C ARG A 15 4.95 -3.84 3.46
N PRO A 16 6.04 -3.14 3.81
CA PRO A 16 5.99 -2.05 4.80
C PRO A 16 4.96 -0.98 4.43
N GLY A 17 4.11 -0.59 5.37
CA GLY A 17 2.97 0.31 5.18
C GLY A 17 1.65 -0.37 4.79
N ASP A 18 1.62 -1.71 4.63
CA ASP A 18 0.37 -2.47 4.51
C ASP A 18 -0.38 -2.45 5.85
N HIS A 19 -1.68 -2.17 5.81
CA HIS A 19 -2.54 -2.24 6.99
C HIS A 19 -3.16 -3.64 7.04
N ILE A 20 -2.85 -4.38 8.10
CA ILE A 20 -3.39 -5.71 8.36
C ILE A 20 -4.36 -5.68 9.54
N CYS A 21 -5.35 -6.54 9.51
CA CYS A 21 -6.17 -6.82 10.68
C CYS A 21 -6.37 -8.32 10.84
N ILE A 22 -6.63 -8.75 12.07
CA ILE A 22 -6.94 -10.13 12.38
C ILE A 22 -8.14 -10.19 13.32
N TRP A 23 -9.09 -11.04 12.96
CA TRP A 23 -10.28 -11.30 13.74
C TRP A 23 -9.92 -12.07 15.01
N ASP A 24 -10.38 -11.56 16.15
CA ASP A 24 -10.40 -12.26 17.43
C ASP A 24 -11.84 -12.74 17.71
N TYR A 25 -11.98 -14.06 17.78
CA TYR A 25 -13.23 -14.75 18.12
C TYR A 25 -13.18 -15.39 19.52
N SER A 26 -12.04 -15.29 20.23
CA SER A 26 -11.84 -15.91 21.54
C SER A 26 -12.64 -15.24 22.66
N ARG A 27 -13.11 -14.01 22.44
CA ARG A 27 -13.79 -13.17 23.45
C ARG A 27 -15.31 -13.07 23.25
N TRP A 28 -15.96 -14.18 22.89
CA TRP A 28 -17.41 -14.26 22.77
C TRP A 28 -18.13 -13.68 24.01
N PRO A 29 -19.14 -12.80 23.87
CA PRO A 29 -19.92 -12.50 22.66
C PRO A 29 -19.37 -11.40 21.74
N PHE A 30 -18.19 -10.83 22.03
CA PHE A 30 -17.64 -9.71 21.25
C PHE A 30 -16.55 -10.17 20.28
N SER A 31 -16.84 -10.13 18.98
CA SER A 31 -15.79 -10.26 17.96
C SER A 31 -15.07 -8.92 17.77
N TYR A 32 -13.75 -8.91 17.85
CA TYR A 32 -12.93 -7.71 17.71
C TYR A 32 -11.91 -7.90 16.57
N GLN A 33 -11.60 -6.83 15.83
CA GLN A 33 -10.49 -6.82 14.89
C GLN A 33 -9.29 -6.13 15.51
N HIS A 34 -8.18 -6.84 15.59
CA HIS A 34 -6.91 -6.24 15.98
C HIS A 34 -6.20 -5.71 14.74
N HIS A 35 -5.83 -4.44 14.74
CA HIS A 35 -5.30 -3.72 13.59
C HIS A 35 -3.82 -3.38 13.79
N GLY A 36 -3.03 -3.45 12.72
CA GLY A 36 -1.62 -3.11 12.72
C GLY A 36 -1.11 -2.72 11.35
N ILE A 37 0.03 -2.05 11.31
CA ILE A 37 0.74 -1.67 10.08
C ILE A 37 2.01 -2.52 9.98
N VAL A 38 2.24 -3.15 8.84
CA VAL A 38 3.49 -3.86 8.58
C VAL A 38 4.64 -2.84 8.59
N TRP A 39 5.59 -3.02 9.49
CA TRP A 39 6.78 -2.16 9.66
C TRP A 39 7.97 -2.69 8.87
N ALA A 40 8.20 -4.00 8.94
CA ALA A 40 9.25 -4.69 8.18
C ALA A 40 8.72 -6.03 7.65
N SER A 41 9.15 -6.38 6.44
CA SER A 41 8.76 -7.62 5.77
C SER A 41 9.81 -8.70 5.95
N SER A 42 9.37 -9.95 5.96
CA SER A 42 10.19 -11.16 5.90
C SER A 42 9.36 -12.28 5.27
N ASP A 43 9.97 -13.45 5.09
CA ASP A 43 9.28 -14.71 4.73
C ASP A 43 8.84 -15.52 5.96
N ARG A 44 9.36 -15.18 7.15
CA ARG A 44 9.06 -15.84 8.43
C ARG A 44 8.23 -14.94 9.37
N PRO A 45 7.16 -15.45 10.02
CA PRO A 45 6.34 -14.68 10.95
C PRO A 45 7.11 -13.97 12.07
N GLU A 46 8.10 -14.66 12.65
CA GLU A 46 8.97 -14.17 13.72
C GLU A 46 9.89 -13.01 13.30
N ASP A 47 10.06 -12.81 11.99
CA ASP A 47 10.92 -11.76 11.40
C ASP A 47 10.11 -10.61 10.80
N ILE A 48 8.83 -10.83 10.48
CA ILE A 48 7.92 -9.74 10.10
C ILE A 48 7.69 -8.87 11.34
N ARG A 49 7.76 -7.55 11.17
CA ARG A 49 7.50 -6.57 12.23
C ARG A 49 6.20 -5.83 11.96
N VAL A 50 5.41 -5.63 13.00
CA VAL A 50 4.10 -4.96 12.92
C VAL A 50 4.04 -3.84 13.96
N CYS A 51 3.74 -2.62 13.53
CA CYS A 51 3.41 -1.48 14.39
C CYS A 51 1.92 -1.52 14.76
N HIS A 52 1.61 -1.53 16.04
CA HIS A 52 0.23 -1.56 16.50
C HIS A 52 0.11 -1.16 17.98
N VAL A 53 -1.11 -0.86 18.44
CA VAL A 53 -1.36 -0.65 19.86
C VAL A 53 -1.49 -2.00 20.55
N TRP A 54 -0.60 -2.28 21.52
CA TRP A 54 -0.52 -3.57 22.19
C TRP A 54 0.20 -3.48 23.53
N SER A 55 0.07 -4.53 24.33
CA SER A 55 0.86 -4.78 25.54
C SER A 55 1.13 -6.29 25.66
N PRO A 56 2.35 -6.71 26.04
CA PRO A 56 2.71 -8.11 26.27
C PRO A 56 2.16 -8.65 27.60
N LEU A 57 1.63 -7.77 28.47
CA LEU A 57 1.10 -8.17 29.78
C LEU A 57 -0.20 -8.97 29.60
N GLN A 58 -0.36 -10.03 30.40
CA GLN A 58 -1.53 -10.91 30.30
C GLN A 58 -2.72 -10.41 31.15
N GLY A 59 -2.46 -9.62 32.20
CA GLY A 59 -3.50 -9.06 33.07
C GLY A 59 -4.29 -7.96 32.37
N TYR A 60 -5.63 -7.98 32.43
CA TYR A 60 -6.47 -7.03 31.68
C TYR A 60 -6.22 -5.57 32.08
N LYS A 61 -6.14 -5.28 33.39
CA LYS A 61 -5.96 -3.90 33.88
C LYS A 61 -4.55 -3.40 33.58
N GLU A 62 -3.57 -4.27 33.79
CA GLU A 62 -2.15 -4.02 33.58
C GLU A 62 -1.88 -3.81 32.08
N ALA A 63 -2.41 -4.69 31.23
CA ALA A 63 -2.31 -4.57 29.77
C ALA A 63 -3.01 -3.33 29.25
N GLN A 64 -4.17 -2.95 29.80
CA GLN A 64 -4.84 -1.72 29.41
C GLN A 64 -4.03 -0.48 29.81
N ALA A 65 -3.44 -0.47 31.01
CA ALA A 65 -2.60 0.63 31.49
C ALA A 65 -1.27 0.73 30.73
N ASP A 66 -0.72 -0.40 30.30
CA ASP A 66 0.54 -0.47 29.57
C ASP A 66 0.38 -0.30 28.05
N SER A 67 -0.81 -0.57 27.50
CA SER A 67 -1.08 -0.54 26.06
C SER A 67 -0.63 0.77 25.43
N CYS A 68 0.32 0.66 24.51
CA CYS A 68 0.88 1.77 23.75
C CYS A 68 1.18 1.32 22.32
N PHE A 69 1.44 2.26 21.42
CA PHE A 69 1.80 1.96 20.05
C PHE A 69 3.25 1.49 19.99
N ARG A 70 3.47 0.23 19.61
CA ARG A 70 4.79 -0.43 19.64
C ARG A 70 4.97 -1.36 18.46
N ILE A 71 6.18 -1.89 18.32
CA ILE A 71 6.53 -2.89 17.32
C ILE A 71 6.54 -4.27 17.98
N SER A 72 5.91 -5.24 17.33
CA SER A 72 5.97 -6.66 17.68
C SER A 72 6.29 -7.50 16.45
N THR A 73 6.55 -8.79 16.66
CA THR A 73 6.59 -9.78 15.58
C THR A 73 5.19 -10.05 15.02
N LEU A 74 5.09 -10.62 13.81
CA LEU A 74 3.79 -11.06 13.32
C LEU A 74 3.21 -12.17 14.20
N GLU A 75 4.04 -13.06 14.76
CA GLU A 75 3.59 -14.11 15.68
C GLU A 75 2.90 -13.54 16.93
N GLU A 76 3.53 -12.55 17.57
CA GLU A 76 2.95 -11.83 18.71
C GLU A 76 1.67 -11.08 18.33
N PHE A 77 1.65 -10.43 17.15
CA PHE A 77 0.45 -9.78 16.63
C PHE A 77 -0.71 -10.76 16.43
N LEU A 78 -0.42 -11.98 15.93
CA LEU A 78 -1.42 -13.03 15.77
C LEU A 78 -1.91 -13.56 17.12
N TYR A 79 -1.09 -13.58 18.16
CA TYR A 79 -1.46 -14.00 19.51
C TYR A 79 -2.24 -15.34 19.51
N ASN A 80 -1.58 -16.40 19.07
CA ASN A 80 -2.13 -17.76 18.91
C ASN A 80 -3.32 -17.91 17.93
N ARG A 81 -3.67 -16.87 17.17
CA ARG A 81 -4.71 -16.95 16.13
C ARG A 81 -4.14 -17.43 14.81
N SER A 82 -4.98 -18.07 14.01
CA SER A 82 -4.59 -18.63 12.72
C SER A 82 -4.27 -17.54 11.69
N LEU A 83 -3.22 -17.76 10.90
CA LEU A 83 -2.94 -16.97 9.69
C LEU A 83 -4.14 -16.92 8.72
N SER A 84 -5.04 -17.91 8.78
CA SER A 84 -6.27 -17.89 7.97
C SER A 84 -7.21 -16.75 8.30
N ASP A 85 -7.07 -16.11 9.47
CA ASP A 85 -7.88 -14.98 9.93
C ASP A 85 -7.21 -13.63 9.69
N LEU A 86 -5.97 -13.63 9.21
CA LEU A 86 -5.25 -12.43 8.80
C LEU A 86 -5.83 -11.83 7.51
N ARG A 87 -6.09 -10.54 7.53
CA ARG A 87 -6.67 -9.77 6.43
C ARG A 87 -5.81 -8.54 6.13
N LEU A 88 -5.72 -8.18 4.85
CA LEU A 88 -5.25 -6.89 4.39
C LEU A 88 -6.45 -5.93 4.31
N VAL A 89 -6.33 -4.77 4.95
CA VAL A 89 -7.35 -3.72 4.97
C VAL A 89 -7.25 -2.90 3.68
N GLU A 90 -8.39 -2.72 3.02
CA GLU A 90 -8.45 -2.04 1.73
C GLU A 90 -8.92 -0.59 1.85
N TYR A 91 -8.31 0.28 1.04
CA TYR A 91 -8.61 1.70 1.01
C TYR A 91 -9.17 2.11 -0.35
N HIS A 92 -9.73 3.32 -0.41
CA HIS A 92 -10.28 3.94 -1.59
C HIS A 92 -11.41 3.12 -2.26
N THR A 93 -12.21 2.38 -1.50
CA THR A 93 -13.27 1.54 -2.09
C THR A 93 -14.54 2.33 -2.46
N SER A 94 -15.37 1.74 -3.33
CA SER A 94 -16.67 2.33 -3.70
C SER A 94 -17.67 2.23 -2.54
N ALA A 95 -18.66 3.12 -2.50
CA ALA A 95 -19.70 3.09 -1.45
C ALA A 95 -20.45 1.74 -1.41
N PHE A 96 -20.74 1.16 -2.57
CA PHE A 96 -21.37 -0.16 -2.66
C PHE A 96 -20.48 -1.26 -2.05
N ARG A 97 -19.17 -1.21 -2.30
CA ARG A 97 -18.22 -2.16 -1.71
C ARG A 97 -18.09 -1.97 -0.20
N ASP A 98 -18.01 -0.72 0.25
CA ASP A 98 -17.94 -0.38 1.67
C ASP A 98 -19.16 -0.89 2.44
N PHE A 99 -20.35 -0.81 1.81
CA PHE A 99 -21.60 -1.36 2.33
C PHE A 99 -21.63 -2.90 2.36
N LEU A 100 -21.12 -3.56 1.32
CA LEU A 100 -21.10 -5.04 1.25
C LEU A 100 -19.95 -5.68 2.05
N SER A 101 -18.89 -4.93 2.34
CA SER A 101 -17.77 -5.41 3.13
C SER A 101 -18.15 -5.55 4.59
N LYS A 102 -17.71 -6.63 5.24
CA LYS A 102 -17.84 -6.76 6.70
C LYS A 102 -16.93 -5.72 7.39
N TRP A 103 -17.34 -5.31 8.59
CA TRP A 103 -16.67 -4.45 9.58
C TRP A 103 -15.14 -4.32 9.41
N GLY A 104 -14.62 -3.08 9.44
CA GLY A 104 -13.20 -2.71 9.52
C GLY A 104 -12.22 -3.18 8.42
N GLU A 105 -12.62 -4.08 7.51
CA GLU A 105 -11.72 -4.59 6.45
C GLU A 105 -11.57 -3.62 5.26
N VAL A 106 -12.44 -2.62 5.17
CA VAL A 106 -12.56 -1.73 4.02
C VAL A 106 -12.89 -0.31 4.45
N HIS A 107 -12.17 0.65 3.89
CA HIS A 107 -12.40 2.08 4.06
C HIS A 107 -12.56 2.82 2.73
N ARG A 108 -13.42 3.84 2.75
CA ARG A 108 -13.61 4.77 1.62
C ARG A 108 -12.49 5.80 1.49
N GLY A 109 -11.82 6.11 2.61
CA GLY A 109 -10.69 7.02 2.65
C GLY A 109 -9.56 6.58 1.73
N LYS A 110 -8.84 7.53 1.15
CA LYS A 110 -7.65 7.23 0.34
C LYS A 110 -6.47 7.01 1.27
N SER A 111 -5.71 5.95 1.02
CA SER A 111 -4.45 5.73 1.72
C SER A 111 -3.38 6.69 1.19
N ASP A 112 -2.58 7.20 2.11
CA ASP A 112 -1.31 7.85 1.82
C ASP A 112 -0.26 6.82 1.35
N LEU A 113 0.88 7.35 0.88
CA LEU A 113 2.04 6.55 0.48
C LEU A 113 2.58 5.69 1.63
N PRO A 114 3.10 4.49 1.35
CA PRO A 114 3.76 3.66 2.36
C PRO A 114 4.77 4.42 3.22
N GLU A 115 5.57 5.29 2.62
CA GLU A 115 6.59 6.08 3.30
C GLU A 115 5.97 7.09 4.29
N VAL A 116 4.88 7.75 3.91
CA VAL A 116 4.10 8.62 4.81
C VAL A 116 3.46 7.81 5.94
N VAL A 117 2.96 6.61 5.63
CA VAL A 117 2.37 5.69 6.63
C VAL A 117 3.43 5.28 7.65
N LEU A 118 4.64 4.97 7.21
CA LEU A 118 5.74 4.56 8.07
C LEU A 118 6.29 5.73 8.89
N ALA A 119 6.36 6.94 8.34
CA ALA A 119 6.72 8.15 9.10
C ALA A 119 5.73 8.38 10.26
N ARG A 120 4.43 8.22 10.00
CA ARG A 120 3.40 8.27 11.04
C ARG A 120 3.52 7.15 12.07
N CYS A 121 3.85 5.92 11.64
CA CYS A 121 4.08 4.83 12.58
C CYS A 121 5.27 5.13 13.49
N LYS A 122 6.38 5.63 12.92
CA LYS A 122 7.58 6.05 13.65
C LYS A 122 7.25 7.08 14.72
N PHE A 123 6.49 8.10 14.34
CA PHE A 123 6.03 9.15 15.26
C PHE A 123 5.20 8.62 16.43
N LEU A 124 4.37 7.60 16.21
CA LEU A 124 3.54 7.02 17.28
C LEU A 124 4.29 6.06 18.22
N LEU A 125 5.50 5.61 17.88
CA LEU A 125 6.22 4.63 18.69
C LEU A 125 6.39 5.12 20.14
N GLY A 126 6.01 4.28 21.10
CA GLY A 126 6.05 4.57 22.54
C GLY A 126 4.86 5.42 23.05
N LEU A 127 4.05 6.02 22.17
CA LEU A 127 2.92 6.85 22.57
C LEU A 127 1.69 6.01 22.97
N GLY A 128 0.87 6.59 23.85
CA GLY A 128 -0.46 6.07 24.18
C GLY A 128 -0.58 5.19 25.43
N LYS A 129 0.50 5.00 26.20
CA LYS A 129 0.53 4.18 27.43
C LYS A 129 -0.55 4.61 28.45
N GLY A 130 -1.67 3.89 28.50
CA GLY A 130 -2.81 4.19 29.39
C GLY A 130 -3.87 5.12 28.79
N ASP A 131 -3.71 5.56 27.54
CA ASP A 131 -4.73 6.28 26.76
C ASP A 131 -5.53 5.32 25.84
N PHE A 132 -5.13 4.05 25.77
CA PHE A 132 -5.83 3.04 24.96
C PHE A 132 -7.24 2.79 25.49
N ASN A 133 -8.22 2.95 24.60
CA ASN A 133 -9.61 2.67 24.90
C ASN A 133 -10.29 2.01 23.71
N ILE A 134 -10.83 0.81 23.94
CA ILE A 134 -11.49 -0.03 22.91
C ILE A 134 -12.63 0.72 22.20
N PHE A 135 -13.30 1.66 22.88
CA PHE A 135 -14.48 2.40 22.42
C PHE A 135 -14.20 3.83 21.93
N THR A 136 -12.99 4.36 22.12
CA THR A 136 -12.71 5.74 21.70
C THR A 136 -11.37 5.88 20.98
N GLN A 137 -10.30 5.29 21.50
CA GLN A 137 -8.95 5.35 20.93
C GLN A 137 -8.35 3.94 20.84
N ASN A 138 -8.89 3.14 19.93
CA ASN A 138 -8.50 1.74 19.71
C ASN A 138 -7.39 1.61 18.65
N CYS A 139 -6.95 0.37 18.37
CA CYS A 139 -5.90 0.10 17.38
C CYS A 139 -6.31 0.49 15.94
N GLU A 140 -7.60 0.44 15.60
CA GLU A 140 -8.10 0.85 14.28
C GLU A 140 -7.95 2.35 14.08
N HIS A 141 -8.22 3.19 15.11
CA HIS A 141 -8.02 4.64 15.01
C HIS A 141 -6.56 4.99 14.70
N ALA A 142 -5.62 4.36 15.41
CA ALA A 142 -4.19 4.59 15.21
C ALA A 142 -3.75 4.11 13.82
N ALA A 143 -4.12 2.89 13.42
CA ALA A 143 -3.78 2.35 12.10
C ALA A 143 -4.42 3.16 10.96
N HIS A 144 -5.69 3.55 11.09
CA HIS A 144 -6.39 4.38 10.10
C HIS A 144 -5.77 5.78 9.99
N TRP A 145 -5.34 6.37 11.11
CA TRP A 145 -4.62 7.64 11.10
C TRP A 145 -3.26 7.51 10.42
N CYS A 146 -2.49 6.45 10.68
CA CYS A 146 -1.26 6.18 9.93
C CYS A 146 -1.54 6.12 8.42
N LYS A 147 -2.65 5.49 8.01
CA LYS A 147 -3.03 5.35 6.60
C LYS A 147 -3.56 6.61 5.94
N THR A 148 -4.22 7.50 6.66
CA THR A 148 -5.04 8.57 6.04
C THR A 148 -4.90 9.96 6.67
N GLY A 149 -4.23 10.07 7.81
CA GLY A 149 -4.22 11.26 8.65
C GLY A 149 -5.53 11.52 9.41
N GLN A 150 -6.50 10.60 9.35
CA GLN A 150 -7.78 10.72 10.07
C GLN A 150 -7.95 9.63 11.12
N GLN A 151 -8.41 9.99 12.31
CA GLN A 151 -8.70 9.04 13.39
C GLN A 151 -10.14 8.54 13.28
N TRP A 152 -10.33 7.39 12.63
CA TRP A 152 -11.64 6.77 12.41
C TRP A 152 -11.57 5.27 12.70
N SER A 153 -12.60 4.76 13.36
CA SER A 153 -12.81 3.32 13.52
C SER A 153 -14.17 2.93 12.94
N LYS A 154 -14.16 2.07 11.92
CA LYS A 154 -15.37 1.49 11.34
C LYS A 154 -15.95 0.43 12.29
N GLN A 155 -15.11 -0.23 13.09
CA GLN A 155 -15.57 -1.25 14.03
C GLN A 155 -16.59 -0.71 15.04
N ILE A 156 -16.37 0.51 15.54
CA ILE A 156 -17.26 1.14 16.52
C ILE A 156 -17.94 2.41 16.01
N LEU A 157 -17.73 2.75 14.73
CA LEU A 157 -18.32 3.90 14.03
C LEU A 157 -18.01 5.25 14.70
N THR A 158 -16.80 5.40 15.25
CA THR A 158 -16.36 6.63 15.93
C THR A 158 -15.31 7.39 15.14
N LYS A 159 -15.41 8.71 15.22
CA LYS A 159 -14.37 9.65 14.79
C LYS A 159 -13.83 10.36 16.01
N VAL A 160 -12.51 10.36 16.17
CA VAL A 160 -11.85 11.11 17.25
C VAL A 160 -11.42 12.47 16.73
N SER A 161 -11.66 13.52 17.52
CA SER A 161 -11.16 14.87 17.25
C SER A 161 -9.74 15.01 17.78
N GLY A 162 -8.87 15.66 17.00
CA GLY A 162 -7.47 15.88 17.34
C GLY A 162 -6.57 15.72 16.12
N ARG A 163 -5.40 16.37 16.13
CA ARG A 163 -4.46 16.32 15.00
C ARG A 163 -3.83 14.93 14.85
N VAL A 164 -3.51 14.31 15.99
CA VAL A 164 -2.81 13.03 16.07
C VAL A 164 -3.41 12.11 17.14
N PRO A 165 -3.25 10.78 17.03
CA PRO A 165 -3.48 9.86 18.13
C PRO A 165 -2.66 10.26 19.34
N PHE A 166 -3.26 10.16 20.54
CA PHE A 166 -2.57 10.43 21.80
C PHE A 166 -2.02 11.86 21.94
N GLU A 167 -2.67 12.84 21.28
CA GLU A 167 -2.24 14.26 21.20
C GLU A 167 -1.89 14.89 22.56
N LYS A 168 -2.54 14.47 23.65
CA LYS A 168 -2.25 14.97 25.01
C LYS A 168 -0.82 14.69 25.50
N ARG A 169 -0.10 13.77 24.86
CA ARG A 169 1.25 13.34 25.22
C ARG A 169 2.33 13.85 24.27
N VAL A 170 1.95 14.68 23.31
CA VAL A 170 2.88 15.13 22.28
C VAL A 170 2.97 16.66 22.30
N THR A 171 4.19 17.16 22.14
CA THR A 171 4.41 18.60 22.00
C THR A 171 3.92 19.08 20.64
N LYS A 172 3.59 20.36 20.52
CA LYS A 172 3.17 20.91 19.23
C LYS A 172 4.33 20.86 18.23
N GLU A 173 5.54 21.08 18.70
CA GLU A 173 6.78 21.10 17.94
C GLU A 173 7.05 19.73 17.28
N ASP A 174 6.83 18.63 18.00
CA ASP A 174 6.98 17.28 17.46
C ASP A 174 5.95 16.97 16.37
N VAL A 175 4.69 17.41 16.56
CA VAL A 175 3.63 17.27 15.54
C VAL A 175 3.99 18.06 14.29
N ASP A 176 4.44 19.29 14.45
CA ASP A 176 4.80 20.17 13.33
C ASP A 176 6.06 19.64 12.58
N ALA A 177 7.02 19.05 13.30
CA ALA A 177 8.18 18.40 12.70
C ALA A 177 7.80 17.16 11.87
N MET A 178 6.90 16.31 12.39
CA MET A 178 6.37 15.15 11.65
C MET A 178 5.56 15.60 10.42
N GLU A 179 4.72 16.62 10.53
CA GLU A 179 3.96 17.14 9.39
C GLU A 179 4.88 17.68 8.29
N LYS A 180 5.99 18.32 8.67
CA LYS A 180 7.02 18.78 7.72
C LYS A 180 7.68 17.60 6.99
N GLU A 181 8.11 16.56 7.71
CA GLU A 181 8.67 15.34 7.11
C GLU A 181 7.68 14.71 6.11
N ILE A 182 6.41 14.62 6.50
CA ILE A 182 5.35 14.11 5.64
C ILE A 182 5.22 14.96 4.36
N GLU A 183 5.20 16.29 4.45
CA GLU A 183 5.09 17.15 3.27
C GLU A 183 6.30 17.07 2.34
N GLU A 184 7.50 16.83 2.87
CA GLU A 184 8.71 16.56 2.09
C GLU A 184 8.56 15.26 1.29
N ILE A 185 8.11 14.16 1.92
CA ILE A 185 7.83 12.89 1.24
C ILE A 185 6.77 13.09 0.14
N LYS A 186 5.68 13.82 0.44
CA LYS A 186 4.64 14.12 -0.55
C LYS A 186 5.18 14.96 -1.70
N ALA A 187 6.10 15.90 -1.45
CA ALA A 187 6.71 16.73 -2.48
C ALA A 187 7.51 15.89 -3.48
N VAL A 188 8.31 14.93 -3.00
CA VAL A 188 9.03 13.99 -3.87
C VAL A 188 8.06 13.19 -4.73
N SER A 189 6.96 12.69 -4.14
CA SER A 189 5.94 11.98 -4.90
C SER A 189 5.22 12.83 -5.94
N ARG A 190 4.95 14.11 -5.64
CA ARG A 190 4.38 15.06 -6.61
C ARG A 190 5.28 15.19 -7.83
N THR A 191 6.60 15.21 -7.66
CA THR A 191 7.55 15.24 -8.78
C THR A 191 7.41 14.00 -9.67
N VAL A 192 7.37 12.80 -9.10
CA VAL A 192 7.20 11.55 -9.87
C VAL A 192 5.86 11.56 -10.62
N VAL A 193 4.77 11.91 -9.94
CA VAL A 193 3.42 12.01 -10.52
C VAL A 193 3.37 13.03 -11.66
N ASN A 194 3.97 14.20 -11.48
CA ASN A 194 4.00 15.25 -12.51
C ASN A 194 4.79 14.81 -13.75
N ASN A 195 5.90 14.10 -13.57
CA ASN A 195 6.67 13.56 -14.70
C ASN A 195 5.86 12.51 -15.47
N VAL A 196 5.07 11.68 -14.79
CA VAL A 196 4.16 10.72 -15.45
C VAL A 196 3.06 11.46 -16.22
N LEU A 197 2.48 12.52 -15.65
CA LEU A 197 1.44 13.31 -16.31
C LEU A 197 1.92 13.96 -17.61
N ARG A 198 3.20 14.37 -17.67
CA ARG A 198 3.83 14.90 -18.90
C ARG A 198 3.87 13.89 -20.04
N LEU A 199 3.72 12.59 -19.76
CA LEU A 199 3.63 11.55 -20.79
C LEU A 199 2.21 11.36 -21.34
N SER A 200 1.20 12.07 -20.82
CA SER A 200 -0.17 11.94 -21.33
C SER A 200 -0.24 12.26 -22.83
N GLY A 201 -0.91 11.40 -23.59
CA GLY A 201 -1.01 11.47 -25.05
C GLY A 201 0.19 10.89 -25.81
N SER A 202 1.32 10.63 -25.14
CA SER A 202 2.52 10.08 -25.78
C SER A 202 2.40 8.56 -25.99
N LYS A 203 3.13 8.04 -26.99
CA LYS A 203 3.37 6.59 -27.12
C LYS A 203 4.45 6.16 -26.15
N VAL A 204 4.16 5.13 -25.36
CA VAL A 204 5.09 4.57 -24.37
C VAL A 204 5.16 3.05 -24.51
N TYR A 205 6.32 2.49 -24.18
CA TYR A 205 6.49 1.09 -23.85
C TYR A 205 6.34 0.91 -22.33
N LEU A 206 5.72 -0.19 -21.91
CA LEU A 206 5.59 -0.53 -20.49
C LEU A 206 6.72 -1.46 -20.12
N ARG A 207 7.75 -0.94 -19.44
CA ARG A 207 8.82 -1.78 -18.89
C ARG A 207 8.34 -2.35 -17.57
N VAL A 208 8.43 -3.67 -17.42
CA VAL A 208 7.92 -4.44 -16.29
C VAL A 208 9.12 -5.04 -15.56
N GLN A 209 9.18 -4.86 -14.23
CA GLN A 209 10.27 -5.38 -13.39
C GLN A 209 11.67 -4.96 -13.85
N GLY A 210 11.79 -3.83 -14.55
CA GLY A 210 13.07 -3.24 -14.98
C GLY A 210 13.75 -3.91 -16.18
N ASN A 211 13.40 -5.15 -16.53
CA ASN A 211 14.09 -5.93 -17.56
C ASN A 211 13.17 -6.68 -18.54
N LYS A 212 11.85 -6.47 -18.46
CA LYS A 212 10.86 -7.04 -19.40
C LYS A 212 10.00 -5.93 -19.97
N TYR A 213 9.31 -6.18 -21.07
CA TYR A 213 8.35 -5.25 -21.66
C TYR A 213 7.01 -5.92 -21.87
N ALA A 214 5.93 -5.15 -21.74
CA ALA A 214 4.60 -5.64 -22.09
C ALA A 214 4.47 -5.84 -23.61
N ARG A 215 3.83 -6.93 -23.99
CA ARG A 215 3.51 -7.28 -25.37
C ARG A 215 2.07 -7.75 -25.49
N ILE A 216 1.40 -7.39 -26.59
CA ILE A 216 0.14 -8.01 -26.99
C ILE A 216 0.48 -9.31 -27.71
N MET A 217 -0.07 -10.43 -27.24
CA MET A 217 0.15 -11.75 -27.84
C MET A 217 -0.44 -11.85 -29.26
N ASP A 218 -0.03 -12.87 -30.01
CA ASP A 218 -0.42 -13.08 -31.42
C ASP A 218 -1.95 -13.21 -31.62
N ASP A 219 -2.69 -13.58 -30.58
CA ASP A 219 -4.16 -13.59 -30.60
C ASP A 219 -4.81 -12.18 -30.56
N GLY A 220 -4.01 -11.13 -30.39
CA GLY A 220 -4.43 -9.74 -30.33
C GLY A 220 -5.29 -9.39 -29.11
N LEU A 221 -5.40 -10.30 -28.14
CA LEU A 221 -6.30 -10.22 -26.99
C LEU A 221 -5.54 -10.23 -25.68
N HIS A 222 -4.60 -11.14 -25.47
CA HIS A 222 -3.90 -11.27 -24.19
C HIS A 222 -2.65 -10.39 -24.15
N VAL A 223 -2.23 -10.04 -22.92
CA VAL A 223 -1.04 -9.23 -22.68
C VAL A 223 -0.08 -9.99 -21.79
N ASP A 224 1.12 -10.25 -22.31
CA ASP A 224 2.21 -10.91 -21.61
C ASP A 224 3.43 -9.99 -21.48
N VAL A 225 4.52 -10.53 -20.94
CA VAL A 225 5.80 -9.86 -20.88
C VAL A 225 6.86 -10.59 -21.67
N VAL A 226 7.70 -9.83 -22.36
CA VAL A 226 8.87 -10.30 -23.10
C VAL A 226 10.15 -9.80 -22.45
N PRO A 227 11.21 -10.62 -22.33
CA PRO A 227 12.51 -10.15 -21.88
C PRO A 227 13.04 -9.04 -22.77
N GLN A 228 13.68 -8.03 -22.19
CA GLN A 228 14.30 -6.95 -22.96
C GLN A 228 15.39 -7.45 -23.91
N GLY A 229 16.14 -8.49 -23.51
CA GLY A 229 17.32 -8.97 -24.25
C GLY A 229 18.41 -7.90 -24.38
N ASP A 230 19.29 -8.09 -25.36
CA ASP A 230 20.40 -7.16 -25.62
C ASP A 230 19.95 -5.87 -26.31
N ASN A 231 18.89 -5.95 -27.13
CA ASN A 231 18.30 -4.80 -27.81
C ASN A 231 16.80 -4.67 -27.50
N PRO A 232 16.39 -3.65 -26.73
CA PRO A 232 14.99 -3.37 -26.44
C PRO A 232 14.11 -3.13 -27.68
N GLU A 233 14.69 -2.73 -28.81
CA GLU A 233 13.93 -2.42 -30.03
C GLU A 233 13.43 -3.67 -30.76
N THR A 234 14.11 -4.80 -30.56
CA THR A 234 13.82 -6.05 -31.28
C THR A 234 13.11 -7.09 -30.40
N CYS A 235 12.81 -6.79 -29.14
CA CYS A 235 12.26 -7.75 -28.19
C CYS A 235 10.75 -8.05 -28.37
N GLY A 236 10.09 -7.44 -29.36
CA GLY A 236 8.65 -7.62 -29.60
C GLY A 236 7.75 -6.84 -28.64
N ARG A 237 8.29 -5.81 -27.97
CA ARG A 237 7.52 -4.90 -27.10
C ARG A 237 6.40 -4.18 -27.86
N THR A 238 5.27 -3.97 -27.19
CA THR A 238 4.14 -3.22 -27.77
C THR A 238 4.09 -1.78 -27.25
N ALA A 239 3.86 -0.82 -28.17
CA ALA A 239 3.67 0.58 -27.84
C ALA A 239 2.19 0.88 -27.52
N PHE A 240 1.95 1.67 -26.48
CA PHE A 240 0.61 2.11 -26.09
C PHE A 240 0.57 3.63 -26.04
N ARG A 241 -0.50 4.23 -26.57
CA ARG A 241 -0.81 5.63 -26.27
C ARG A 241 -1.30 5.70 -24.83
N LEU A 242 -0.57 6.45 -24.01
CA LEU A 242 -0.85 6.62 -22.59
C LEU A 242 -1.86 7.74 -22.39
N GLU A 243 -2.93 7.47 -21.66
CA GLU A 243 -3.86 8.49 -21.20
C GLU A 243 -3.71 8.65 -19.70
N CYS A 244 -3.26 9.82 -19.26
CA CYS A 244 -3.09 10.14 -17.84
C CYS A 244 -4.02 11.25 -17.39
N TYR A 245 -4.51 11.12 -16.17
CA TYR A 245 -5.18 12.20 -15.45
C TYR A 245 -4.89 12.06 -13.95
N SER A 246 -4.45 13.14 -13.32
CA SER A 246 -4.22 13.15 -11.87
C SER A 246 -5.37 13.82 -11.14
N LYS A 247 -5.61 13.32 -9.93
CA LYS A 247 -6.42 14.02 -8.92
C LYS A 247 -5.67 14.13 -7.57
N GLN A 248 -4.44 13.59 -7.47
CA GLN A 248 -3.77 13.33 -6.18
C GLN A 248 -2.25 13.37 -6.31
N TYR A 249 -1.57 13.45 -5.16
CA TYR A 249 -0.11 13.57 -5.08
C TYR A 249 0.63 12.22 -5.19
N ASN A 250 -0.04 11.11 -4.90
CA ASN A 250 0.55 9.77 -4.80
C ASN A 250 0.08 8.78 -5.87
N CYS A 251 -0.88 9.17 -6.71
CA CYS A 251 -1.34 8.33 -7.80
C CYS A 251 -1.80 9.13 -9.02
N VAL A 252 -1.55 8.55 -10.19
CA VAL A 252 -2.07 8.99 -11.48
C VAL A 252 -3.05 7.95 -11.96
N LYS A 253 -4.17 8.36 -12.54
CA LYS A 253 -5.04 7.41 -13.20
C LYS A 253 -4.62 7.27 -14.66
N VAL A 254 -4.44 6.03 -15.09
CA VAL A 254 -3.86 5.70 -16.39
C VAL A 254 -4.76 4.75 -17.19
N ALA A 255 -4.75 4.91 -18.50
CA ALA A 255 -5.28 3.95 -19.45
C ALA A 255 -4.28 3.77 -20.61
N PHE A 256 -4.27 2.56 -21.17
CA PHE A 256 -3.37 2.19 -22.26
C PHE A 256 -4.19 1.86 -23.50
N TYR A 257 -4.01 2.64 -24.56
CA TYR A 257 -4.68 2.47 -25.83
C TYR A 257 -3.69 1.96 -26.87
N HIS A 258 -4.05 0.87 -27.55
CA HIS A 258 -3.28 0.36 -28.68
C HIS A 258 -3.89 0.87 -29.97
N GLU A 259 -3.17 1.75 -30.67
CA GLU A 259 -3.68 2.46 -31.86
C GLU A 259 -3.97 1.51 -33.02
N GLU A 260 -3.09 0.55 -33.29
CA GLU A 260 -3.21 -0.34 -34.45
C GLU A 260 -4.45 -1.23 -34.37
N SER A 261 -4.80 -1.71 -33.16
CA SER A 261 -5.99 -2.56 -32.97
C SER A 261 -7.23 -1.78 -32.57
N GLY A 262 -7.11 -0.48 -32.25
CA GLY A 262 -8.19 0.34 -31.74
C GLY A 262 -8.76 -0.14 -30.39
N ARG A 263 -7.96 -0.85 -29.59
CA ARG A 263 -8.37 -1.47 -28.32
C ARG A 263 -7.70 -0.81 -27.12
N TYR A 264 -8.40 -0.79 -26.00
CA TYR A 264 -7.83 -0.46 -24.69
C TYR A 264 -7.43 -1.72 -23.97
N MET A 265 -6.40 -1.62 -23.14
CA MET A 265 -6.07 -2.66 -22.17
C MET A 265 -7.09 -2.63 -21.02
N PHE A 266 -7.51 -3.80 -20.53
CA PHE A 266 -8.43 -3.95 -19.41
C PHE A 266 -7.96 -5.05 -18.47
N SER A 267 -8.10 -4.81 -17.18
CA SER A 267 -8.19 -5.89 -16.19
C SER A 267 -9.59 -6.51 -16.20
N ARG A 268 -9.78 -7.70 -15.61
CA ARG A 268 -11.09 -8.35 -15.41
C ARG A 268 -12.23 -7.37 -15.02
N SER A 269 -13.45 -7.72 -15.40
CA SER A 269 -14.67 -7.06 -14.92
C SER A 269 -15.37 -7.89 -13.84
N THR A 270 -16.24 -7.27 -13.05
CA THR A 270 -17.01 -7.91 -11.96
C THR A 270 -17.75 -9.19 -12.39
N PHE A 271 -18.06 -9.35 -13.68
CA PHE A 271 -18.82 -10.47 -14.24
C PHE A 271 -17.98 -11.48 -15.03
N SER A 272 -16.65 -11.35 -15.06
CA SER A 272 -15.79 -12.26 -15.83
C SER A 272 -15.03 -13.24 -14.93
N CYS A 273 -14.68 -14.43 -15.44
CA CYS A 273 -13.99 -15.50 -14.71
C CYS A 273 -12.47 -15.53 -14.90
N PHE A 274 -11.93 -14.77 -15.84
CA PHE A 274 -10.50 -14.75 -16.13
C PHE A 274 -9.75 -13.74 -15.23
N ARG A 275 -8.45 -13.96 -14.98
CA ARG A 275 -7.63 -13.13 -14.05
C ARG A 275 -6.50 -12.36 -14.77
N ASP A 276 -6.43 -12.46 -16.08
CA ASP A 276 -5.43 -11.85 -16.97
C ASP A 276 -5.87 -10.50 -17.55
N LEU A 277 -4.90 -9.72 -18.01
CA LEU A 277 -5.11 -8.49 -18.76
C LEU A 277 -5.47 -8.78 -20.22
N ARG A 278 -6.46 -8.06 -20.73
CA ARG A 278 -6.93 -8.21 -22.11
C ARG A 278 -7.17 -6.91 -22.85
N MET A 279 -6.94 -6.93 -24.16
CA MET A 279 -7.25 -5.87 -25.11
C MET A 279 -8.72 -5.95 -25.56
N LYS A 280 -9.49 -4.87 -25.39
CA LYS A 280 -10.91 -4.81 -25.77
C LYS A 280 -11.27 -3.48 -26.42
N LYS A 281 -12.28 -3.46 -27.30
CA LYS A 281 -12.87 -2.21 -27.79
C LYS A 281 -13.57 -1.48 -26.64
N ALA A 282 -13.54 -0.14 -26.66
CA ALA A 282 -14.27 0.66 -25.69
C ALA A 282 -15.79 0.40 -25.83
N ASN A 283 -16.48 0.21 -24.71
CA ASN A 283 -17.93 0.04 -24.70
C ASN A 283 -18.58 1.38 -24.32
N CYS A 284 -19.09 2.10 -25.31
CA CYS A 284 -19.74 3.40 -25.15
C CYS A 284 -21.00 3.36 -24.27
N LEU A 285 -21.72 2.23 -24.22
CA LEU A 285 -22.91 2.07 -23.37
C LEU A 285 -22.59 2.05 -21.87
N ARG A 286 -21.33 1.77 -21.49
CA ARG A 286 -20.85 1.82 -20.09
C ARG A 286 -20.19 3.15 -19.70
N GLY A 287 -20.25 4.16 -20.58
CA GLY A 287 -19.78 5.52 -20.31
C GLY A 287 -18.28 5.67 -19.99
N THR A 288 -17.47 4.63 -20.20
CA THR A 288 -16.04 4.63 -19.88
C THR A 288 -15.23 3.99 -21.01
N SER A 289 -14.42 4.79 -21.70
CA SER A 289 -13.39 4.30 -22.61
C SER A 289 -12.20 3.79 -21.77
N GLY A 290 -12.01 2.48 -21.74
CA GLY A 290 -10.91 1.85 -20.98
C GLY A 290 -11.19 1.74 -19.48
N MET A 291 -10.80 0.62 -18.86
CA MET A 291 -10.66 0.60 -17.40
C MET A 291 -9.43 1.40 -17.03
N ARG A 292 -9.59 2.28 -16.05
CA ARG A 292 -8.55 3.21 -15.63
C ARG A 292 -7.91 2.64 -14.37
N TRP A 293 -6.61 2.38 -14.40
CA TRP A 293 -5.84 1.95 -13.23
C TRP A 293 -5.38 3.16 -12.43
N GLU A 294 -5.16 2.97 -11.13
CA GLU A 294 -4.32 3.87 -10.35
C GLU A 294 -2.88 3.41 -10.43
N TYR A 295 -2.05 4.22 -11.08
CA TYR A 295 -0.61 4.10 -11.09
C TYR A 295 -0.04 4.84 -9.88
N SER A 296 0.58 4.10 -8.97
CA SER A 296 1.26 4.67 -7.79
C SER A 296 2.61 5.26 -8.19
N SER A 297 3.11 6.24 -7.41
CA SER A 297 4.47 6.78 -7.61
C SER A 297 5.59 5.75 -7.39
N GLY A 298 5.29 4.61 -6.75
CA GLY A 298 6.19 3.46 -6.66
C GLY A 298 6.11 2.48 -7.83
N GLY A 299 5.40 2.82 -8.91
CA GLY A 299 5.36 2.03 -10.15
C GLY A 299 4.29 0.95 -10.23
N HIS A 300 3.46 0.75 -9.20
CA HIS A 300 2.43 -0.30 -9.22
C HIS A 300 1.15 0.18 -9.90
N LEU A 301 0.52 -0.70 -10.69
CA LEU A 301 -0.82 -0.51 -11.23
C LEU A 301 -1.85 -1.18 -10.33
N ASN A 302 -2.90 -0.45 -9.95
CA ASN A 302 -3.98 -0.93 -9.11
C ASN A 302 -5.34 -0.73 -9.80
N SER A 303 -6.13 -1.80 -9.91
CA SER A 303 -7.41 -1.80 -10.60
C SER A 303 -8.54 -1.18 -9.76
N MET A 304 -9.11 -0.09 -10.27
CA MET A 304 -10.22 0.64 -9.64
C MET A 304 -11.52 -0.16 -9.51
N SER A 305 -11.75 -1.10 -10.42
CA SER A 305 -13.00 -1.86 -10.58
C SER A 305 -12.96 -3.25 -9.94
N GLN A 306 -11.77 -3.72 -9.59
CA GLN A 306 -11.55 -5.10 -9.15
C GLN A 306 -10.92 -5.17 -7.79
N HIS A 307 -11.68 -4.77 -6.79
CA HIS A 307 -11.24 -4.93 -5.43
C HIS A 307 -9.90 -4.27 -5.08
N ARG A 308 -9.42 -3.31 -5.91
CA ARG A 308 -8.09 -2.71 -5.75
C ARG A 308 -6.93 -3.70 -5.89
N ARG A 309 -7.10 -4.72 -6.72
CA ARG A 309 -6.04 -5.66 -7.06
C ARG A 309 -4.93 -4.99 -7.85
N TYR A 310 -3.70 -5.41 -7.57
CA TYR A 310 -2.52 -4.98 -8.30
C TYR A 310 -2.37 -5.79 -9.58
N ILE A 311 -1.53 -5.31 -10.50
CA ILE A 311 -1.10 -6.10 -11.66
C ILE A 311 0.25 -6.75 -11.34
N GLY A 312 0.30 -8.07 -11.45
CA GLY A 312 1.50 -8.89 -11.34
C GLY A 312 1.79 -9.64 -12.63
N THR A 313 2.86 -10.44 -12.60
CA THR A 313 3.28 -11.31 -13.70
C THR A 313 3.23 -12.75 -13.22
N ARG A 314 2.50 -13.61 -13.94
CA ARG A 314 2.45 -15.05 -13.66
C ARG A 314 3.69 -15.75 -14.23
N ASP A 315 3.96 -16.97 -13.77
CA ASP A 315 5.12 -17.77 -14.17
C ASP A 315 5.24 -17.97 -15.69
N ASP A 316 4.13 -17.99 -16.42
CA ASP A 316 4.08 -18.09 -17.89
C ASP A 316 4.21 -16.74 -18.61
N GLY A 317 4.48 -15.65 -17.88
CA GLY A 317 4.66 -14.31 -18.42
C GLY A 317 3.36 -13.50 -18.60
N LEU A 318 2.18 -14.10 -18.41
CA LEU A 318 0.92 -13.36 -18.53
C LEU A 318 0.78 -12.31 -17.42
N LEU A 319 0.30 -11.12 -17.79
CA LEU A 319 -0.05 -10.08 -16.82
C LEU A 319 -1.41 -10.39 -16.19
N VAL A 320 -1.46 -10.45 -14.87
CA VAL A 320 -2.63 -10.90 -14.10
C VAL A 320 -2.93 -10.02 -12.90
N ASP A 321 -4.18 -10.07 -12.42
CA ASP A 321 -4.58 -9.43 -11.17
C ASP A 321 -4.07 -10.22 -9.96
N VAL A 322 -3.32 -9.55 -9.08
CA VAL A 322 -2.81 -10.09 -7.81
C VAL A 322 -3.35 -9.30 -6.61
N SER A 323 -3.46 -9.95 -5.46
CA SER A 323 -4.12 -9.35 -4.29
C SER A 323 -3.20 -8.43 -3.49
N LEU A 324 -1.93 -8.80 -3.32
CA LEU A 324 -1.01 -8.13 -2.41
C LEU A 324 0.05 -7.36 -3.18
N ARG A 325 0.53 -6.27 -2.57
CA ARG A 325 1.57 -5.41 -3.17
C ARG A 325 2.89 -6.15 -3.38
N GLY A 326 3.20 -7.14 -2.54
CA GLY A 326 4.42 -7.92 -2.69
C GLY A 326 4.46 -8.84 -3.92
N ASP A 327 3.30 -9.19 -4.46
CA ASP A 327 3.16 -10.00 -5.68
C ASP A 327 3.03 -9.12 -6.94
N ALA A 328 2.91 -7.81 -6.75
CA ALA A 328 2.69 -6.86 -7.82
C ALA A 328 3.98 -6.61 -8.61
N SER A 329 3.83 -6.46 -9.92
CA SER A 329 4.89 -5.96 -10.77
C SER A 329 4.93 -4.44 -10.68
N TYR A 330 6.13 -3.88 -10.79
CA TYR A 330 6.31 -2.45 -11.01
C TYR A 330 6.47 -2.19 -12.51
N PHE A 331 5.94 -1.05 -12.94
CA PHE A 331 5.86 -0.62 -14.32
C PHE A 331 6.53 0.73 -14.46
N GLU A 332 7.33 0.88 -15.51
CA GLU A 332 7.94 2.15 -15.91
C GLU A 332 7.46 2.48 -17.32
N PHE A 333 7.16 3.76 -17.55
CA PHE A 333 6.69 4.24 -18.84
C PHE A 333 7.88 4.80 -19.62
N VAL A 334 8.32 4.05 -20.63
CA VAL A 334 9.45 4.41 -21.48
C VAL A 334 8.90 5.05 -22.75
N PRO A 335 9.06 6.36 -23.00
CA PRO A 335 8.52 7.01 -24.18
C PRO A 335 9.16 6.44 -25.47
N CYS A 336 8.36 6.18 -26.50
CA CYS A 336 8.86 5.66 -27.78
C CYS A 336 9.70 6.69 -28.54
N VAL A 337 9.36 7.97 -28.36
CA VAL A 337 10.12 9.13 -28.83
C VAL A 337 10.21 10.05 -27.62
N PRO A 338 11.39 10.61 -27.28
CA PRO A 338 11.48 11.60 -26.21
C PRO A 338 10.45 12.70 -26.48
N PRO A 339 9.69 13.15 -25.48
CA PRO A 339 8.69 14.19 -25.68
C PRO A 339 9.36 15.38 -26.37
N LYS A 340 8.95 15.67 -27.61
CA LYS A 340 9.30 16.95 -28.23
C LYS A 340 8.80 18.00 -27.26
N ALA A 341 9.66 18.97 -26.91
CA ALA A 341 9.23 20.20 -26.28
C ALA A 341 7.93 20.61 -26.95
N VAL A 342 6.82 20.53 -26.20
CA VAL A 342 5.51 20.94 -26.69
C VAL A 342 5.71 22.33 -27.28
N ALA A 343 5.19 22.56 -28.48
CA ALA A 343 5.43 23.72 -29.34
C ALA A 343 4.95 25.05 -28.70
N SER A 344 5.52 25.41 -27.56
CA SER A 344 5.22 26.53 -26.69
C SER A 344 6.41 26.77 -25.75
N GLY A 345 7.54 27.22 -26.28
CA GLY A 345 8.50 28.10 -25.59
C GLY A 345 9.19 27.68 -24.28
N GLU A 346 8.94 26.51 -23.68
CA GLU A 346 9.62 26.08 -22.45
C GLU A 346 10.60 24.94 -22.74
N ALA A 347 11.88 25.31 -22.88
CA ALA A 347 13.00 24.39 -22.97
C ALA A 347 13.28 23.72 -21.61
N GLY A 348 12.42 22.79 -21.20
CA GLY A 348 12.72 21.84 -20.13
C GLY A 348 13.07 20.48 -20.73
N SER A 349 14.31 20.00 -20.56
CA SER A 349 14.67 18.63 -20.92
C SER A 349 13.75 17.64 -20.22
N TYR A 350 13.08 16.76 -20.96
CA TYR A 350 12.23 15.73 -20.36
C TYR A 350 13.06 14.81 -19.44
N VAL A 351 12.64 14.71 -18.19
CA VAL A 351 13.22 13.77 -17.20
C VAL A 351 12.26 12.59 -17.06
N PRO A 352 12.68 11.35 -17.37
CA PRO A 352 11.87 10.16 -17.16
C PRO A 352 11.38 10.07 -15.70
N PRO A 353 10.13 9.63 -15.45
CA PRO A 353 9.67 9.38 -14.09
C PRO A 353 10.56 8.35 -13.40
N ASP A 354 11.16 8.72 -12.28
CA ASP A 354 11.95 7.82 -11.45
C ASP A 354 11.10 7.29 -10.30
N ILE A 355 10.54 6.09 -10.49
CA ILE A 355 9.71 5.40 -9.49
C ILE A 355 10.49 4.94 -8.26
N THR A 356 11.83 4.99 -8.29
CA THR A 356 12.69 4.63 -7.16
C THR A 356 13.05 5.84 -6.30
N LEU A 357 12.80 7.06 -6.80
CA LEU A 357 13.19 8.31 -6.14
C LEU A 357 12.67 8.41 -4.70
N ILE A 358 11.40 8.06 -4.46
CA ILE A 358 10.80 8.11 -3.12
C ILE A 358 11.50 7.14 -2.18
N LYS A 359 11.70 5.88 -2.60
CA LYS A 359 12.37 4.86 -1.79
C LYS A 359 13.83 5.21 -1.47
N ARG A 360 14.55 5.83 -2.41
CA ARG A 360 15.92 6.30 -2.17
C ARG A 360 15.97 7.50 -1.23
N SER A 361 15.00 8.41 -1.34
CA SER A 361 14.91 9.60 -0.48
C SER A 361 14.49 9.24 0.94
N TYR A 362 13.56 8.28 1.08
CA TYR A 362 13.06 7.76 2.34
C TYR A 362 13.62 6.35 2.56
N ASN A 363 14.86 6.27 3.05
CA ASN A 363 15.54 5.02 3.32
C ASN A 363 14.99 4.34 4.60
N HIS A 364 13.79 3.77 4.50
CA HIS A 364 13.12 3.09 5.61
C HIS A 364 13.92 1.90 6.16
N ALA A 365 14.73 1.22 5.34
CA ALA A 365 15.57 0.13 5.80
C ALA A 365 16.54 0.59 6.89
N LYS A 366 17.14 1.78 6.71
CA LYS A 366 17.96 2.41 7.75
C LYS A 366 17.17 2.67 9.04
N SER A 367 15.95 3.19 8.92
CA SER A 367 15.07 3.37 10.09
C SER A 367 14.78 2.05 10.81
N VAL A 368 14.57 0.96 10.08
CA VAL A 368 14.35 -0.38 10.67
C VAL A 368 15.58 -0.86 11.43
N GLU A 369 16.79 -0.67 10.89
CA GLU A 369 18.05 -1.03 11.56
C GLU A 369 18.28 -0.20 12.83
N GLU A 370 18.06 1.11 12.78
CA GLU A 370 18.17 2.02 13.92
C GLU A 370 17.16 1.66 15.01
N THR A 371 15.89 1.44 14.65
CA THR A 371 14.84 1.05 15.61
C THR A 371 15.05 -0.36 16.16
N ARG A 372 15.52 -1.32 15.36
CA ARG A 372 15.86 -2.66 15.85
C ARG A 372 16.98 -2.59 16.87
N SER A 373 17.98 -1.74 16.64
CA SER A 373 19.07 -1.52 17.59
C SER A 373 18.54 -0.97 18.91
N GLN A 374 17.67 0.04 18.88
CA GLN A 374 17.06 0.61 20.10
C GLN A 374 16.11 -0.36 20.82
N SER A 375 15.19 -1.01 20.11
CA SER A 375 14.24 -1.96 20.70
C SER A 375 14.94 -3.19 21.29
N MET A 376 16.03 -3.67 20.67
CA MET A 376 16.84 -4.73 21.26
C MET A 376 17.52 -4.27 22.54
N LEU A 377 18.02 -3.03 22.59
CA LEU A 377 18.60 -2.45 23.81
C LEU A 377 17.55 -2.33 24.92
N GLU A 378 16.36 -1.79 24.63
CA GLU A 378 15.27 -1.66 25.60
C GLU A 378 14.76 -3.04 26.07
N PHE A 379 14.63 -4.02 25.18
CA PHE A 379 14.23 -5.39 25.56
C PHE A 379 15.30 -6.09 26.41
N GLU A 380 16.59 -5.88 26.11
CA GLU A 380 17.69 -6.37 26.95
C GLU A 380 17.70 -5.70 28.32
N GLU A 381 17.41 -4.40 28.40
CA GLU A 381 17.27 -3.67 29.65
C GLU A 381 16.06 -4.13 30.47
N GLU A 382 14.90 -4.33 29.84
CA GLU A 382 13.71 -4.89 30.50
C GLU A 382 13.95 -6.33 30.98
N ARG A 383 14.63 -7.17 30.19
CA ARG A 383 15.03 -8.52 30.62
C ARG A 383 16.02 -8.50 31.78
N ARG A 384 16.96 -7.56 31.81
CA ARG A 384 17.88 -7.38 32.95
C ARG A 384 17.11 -6.94 34.19
N GLY A 385 16.20 -5.98 34.06
CA GLY A 385 15.33 -5.52 35.15
C GLY A 385 14.39 -6.61 35.70
N LEU A 386 13.89 -7.50 34.83
CA LEU A 386 13.10 -8.67 35.24
C LEU A 386 13.93 -9.74 35.96
N HIS A 387 15.20 -9.93 35.58
CA HIS A 387 16.11 -10.85 36.30
C HIS A 387 16.48 -10.31 37.69
N ASP A 388 16.71 -9.02 37.83
CA ASP A 388 17.06 -8.37 39.10
C ASP A 388 15.85 -8.22 40.06
N ALA A 389 14.62 -8.38 39.55
CA ALA A 389 13.39 -8.34 40.34
C ALA A 389 12.95 -9.71 40.90
N THR A 390 13.72 -10.78 40.67
CA THR A 390 13.47 -12.11 41.26
C THR A 390 14.03 -12.14 42.68
N PRO A 391 13.22 -12.14 43.76
CA PRO A 391 13.75 -12.30 45.11
C PRO A 391 14.21 -13.75 45.28
N LEU A 392 15.40 -13.94 45.85
CA LEU A 392 15.86 -15.21 46.42
C LEU A 392 14.96 -15.68 47.56
#